data_AF-A0A5C3KBC4-F1
#
_entry.id   AF-A0A5C3KBC4-F1
#
_cell.length_a   1.000
_cell.length_b   1.000
_cell.length_c   1.000
_cell.angle_alpha   90.00
_cell.angle_beta   90.00
_cell.angle_gamma   90.00
#
_symmetry.space_group_name_H-M   'P 1'
#
loop_
_entity.id
_entity.type
_entity.pdbx_description
1 polymer ?
#
loop_
_entity_poly.entity_id
_entity_poly.type
_entity_poly.pdbx_seq_one_letter_code
_entity_poly.pdbx_strand_id
1 'polypeptide(L)'
;MVFNNPLTFESDERFIEKEWIRVGKEFQSFQDIPTHVRNAFDMKLKLPEDTQDQLPLPTLSIQDFIQVDLLGMEEGLNMMKISRWFSANKPCTDIACLLKRTVPSTKLISELELNAMQCWLDGNWRKGETCRDWMKPIVSGGAHGRVLESLHQYGRGTKLSGFQGQATLDMLSALLGKAWVTGHIVDLMIEQLTTRNNANNERAAIAPYTFIHQITQEAYLAKDGAKLLLKYEKLVKDNHIDSIYFPIHVNRNHWIAGYVHFRKGDSLAKTGCQKPTKQMEYLKKWIQN
;
A
#
# COMPACT_ATOMS: atom_id res chain seq x y z
N MET A 1 -29.70 2.43 23.91
CA MET A 1 -28.60 3.24 24.49
C MET A 1 -27.92 3.98 23.35
N VAL A 2 -27.60 5.26 23.52
CA VAL A 2 -26.83 6.05 22.54
C VAL A 2 -25.44 6.25 23.12
N PHE A 3 -24.42 5.75 22.44
CA PHE A 3 -23.02 6.01 22.83
C PHE A 3 -22.60 7.37 22.25
N ASN A 4 -22.95 8.44 22.98
CA ASN A 4 -22.33 9.74 22.81
C ASN A 4 -20.88 9.66 23.32
N ASN A 5 -19.96 9.16 22.49
CA ASN A 5 -18.55 9.52 22.66
C ASN A 5 -18.47 11.03 22.38
N PRO A 6 -18.08 11.88 23.37
CA PRO A 6 -17.83 13.27 23.08
C PRO A 6 -16.67 13.34 22.09
N LEU A 7 -16.81 14.17 21.05
CA LEU A 7 -15.67 14.59 20.25
C LEU A 7 -14.80 15.46 21.15
N THR A 8 -13.80 14.84 21.79
CA THR A 8 -12.69 15.57 22.40
C THR A 8 -11.99 16.31 21.28
N PHE A 9 -12.18 17.62 21.23
CA PHE A 9 -11.30 18.50 20.46
C PHE A 9 -9.90 18.28 21.02
N GLU A 10 -9.03 17.60 20.24
CA GLU A 10 -7.61 17.57 20.57
C GLU A 10 -7.14 19.02 20.63
N SER A 11 -6.55 19.40 21.74
CA SER A 11 -6.03 20.74 21.97
C SER A 11 -4.93 21.04 20.95
N ASP A 12 -4.88 22.28 20.43
CA ASP A 12 -3.76 22.83 19.67
C ASP A 12 -2.52 23.07 20.59
N GLU A 13 -2.17 22.05 21.36
CA GLU A 13 -0.98 22.01 22.20
C GLU A 13 0.25 22.04 21.29
N ARG A 14 0.92 23.18 21.28
CA ARG A 14 2.18 23.34 20.57
C ARG A 14 3.29 22.60 21.32
N PHE A 15 4.11 21.83 20.61
CA PHE A 15 5.31 21.23 21.17
C PHE A 15 6.27 22.28 21.76
N ILE A 16 6.50 22.21 23.08
CA ILE A 16 7.45 23.06 23.82
C ILE A 16 8.70 22.24 24.14
N GLU A 17 9.79 22.48 23.41
CA GLU A 17 11.03 21.69 23.50
C GLU A 17 11.55 21.50 24.94
N LYS A 18 11.44 22.54 25.79
CA LYS A 18 11.89 22.54 27.19
C LYS A 18 11.11 21.58 28.10
N GLU A 19 9.92 21.16 27.71
CA GLU A 19 9.02 20.30 28.50
C GLU A 19 9.10 18.83 28.10
N TRP A 20 9.82 18.52 27.01
CA TRP A 20 9.90 17.19 26.43
C TRP A 20 11.34 16.70 26.23
N ILE A 21 12.27 17.57 25.84
CA ILE A 21 13.67 17.21 25.56
C ILE A 21 14.52 17.32 26.83
N ARG A 22 15.23 16.25 27.18
CA ARG A 22 16.09 16.09 28.39
C ARG A 22 15.34 16.20 29.72
N VAL A 23 14.04 15.94 29.72
CA VAL A 23 13.19 15.97 30.93
C VAL A 23 13.16 14.63 31.68
N GLY A 24 13.67 13.55 31.08
CA GLY A 24 13.65 12.21 31.70
C GLY A 24 12.26 11.55 31.68
N LYS A 25 11.44 11.88 30.67
CA LYS A 25 10.17 11.20 30.39
C LYS A 25 10.46 9.93 29.60
N GLU A 26 10.08 8.78 30.14
CA GLU A 26 10.15 7.47 29.47
C GLU A 26 8.75 7.01 29.01
N PHE A 27 8.67 6.35 27.85
CA PHE A 27 7.41 5.84 27.29
C PHE A 27 7.53 4.35 26.97
N GLN A 28 6.49 3.58 27.29
CA GLN A 28 6.49 2.13 27.05
C GLN A 28 6.06 1.79 25.62
N SER A 29 5.22 2.63 25.01
CA SER A 29 4.80 2.50 23.62
C SER A 29 4.59 3.85 22.93
N PHE A 30 4.64 3.83 21.59
CA PHE A 30 4.46 5.02 20.74
C PHE A 30 3.04 5.64 20.84
N GLN A 31 2.06 4.88 21.33
CA GLN A 31 0.70 5.37 21.59
C GLN A 31 0.64 6.30 22.81
N ASP A 32 1.51 6.11 23.81
CA ASP A 32 1.55 6.84 25.08
C ASP A 32 2.01 8.30 24.93
N ILE A 33 2.60 8.62 23.77
CA ILE A 33 3.22 9.90 23.45
C ILE A 33 2.16 10.84 22.84
N PRO A 34 1.95 12.07 23.35
CA PRO A 34 0.94 12.98 22.82
C PRO A 34 1.12 13.29 21.33
N THR A 35 0.01 13.46 20.62
CA THR A 35 -0.01 13.71 19.16
C THR A 35 0.88 14.89 18.76
N HIS A 36 0.90 15.98 19.53
CA HIS A 36 1.77 17.13 19.23
C HIS A 36 3.28 16.84 19.34
N VAL A 37 3.68 15.91 20.23
CA VAL A 37 5.09 15.47 20.37
C VAL A 37 5.46 14.59 19.19
N ARG A 38 4.57 13.68 18.77
CA ARG A 38 4.73 12.85 17.57
C ARG A 38 4.89 13.72 16.31
N ASN A 39 3.97 14.65 16.09
CA ASN A 39 4.04 15.60 14.97
C ASN A 39 5.36 16.39 14.92
N ALA A 40 5.92 16.76 16.08
CA ALA A 40 7.20 17.47 16.16
C ALA A 40 8.42 16.57 15.87
N PHE A 41 8.38 15.29 16.26
CA PHE A 41 9.36 14.27 15.89
C PHE A 41 9.30 13.92 14.40
N ASP A 42 8.09 13.75 13.87
CA ASP A 42 7.82 13.52 12.45
C ASP A 42 8.39 14.67 11.60
N MET A 43 8.21 15.93 12.03
CA MET A 43 8.86 17.09 11.42
C MET A 43 10.41 17.11 11.50
N LYS A 44 11.03 16.34 12.42
CA LYS A 44 12.49 16.13 12.48
C LYS A 44 12.96 14.96 11.62
N LEU A 45 12.11 13.96 11.36
CA LEU A 45 12.40 12.84 10.46
C LEU A 45 12.25 13.19 8.97
N LYS A 46 11.62 14.32 8.63
CA LYS A 46 11.46 14.75 7.23
C LYS A 46 12.79 14.78 6.47
N LEU A 47 12.78 14.15 5.29
CA LEU A 47 13.89 14.19 4.35
C LEU A 47 14.11 15.63 3.85
N PRO A 48 15.37 16.07 3.73
CA PRO A 48 15.72 17.34 3.09
C PRO A 48 15.35 17.40 1.61
N GLU A 49 14.97 18.59 1.14
CA GLU A 49 14.50 18.83 -0.23
C GLU A 49 15.58 18.52 -1.27
N ASP A 50 16.86 18.76 -0.96
CA ASP A 50 18.02 18.38 -1.77
C ASP A 50 18.28 16.86 -1.84
N THR A 51 17.46 16.07 -1.14
CA THR A 51 17.42 14.60 -1.23
C THR A 51 16.08 14.06 -1.74
N GLN A 52 15.07 14.91 -1.99
CA GLN A 52 13.85 14.48 -2.70
C GLN A 52 14.15 14.16 -4.17
N ASP A 53 15.16 14.79 -4.78
CA ASP A 53 15.75 14.39 -6.07
C ASP A 53 16.47 13.02 -5.99
N GLN A 54 16.70 12.49 -4.79
CA GLN A 54 17.16 11.12 -4.54
C GLN A 54 15.99 10.16 -4.25
N LEU A 55 14.77 10.55 -4.58
CA LEU A 55 13.63 9.67 -4.77
C LEU A 55 13.18 9.82 -6.24
N PRO A 56 12.74 8.75 -6.94
CA PRO A 56 12.17 8.89 -8.28
C PRO A 56 10.92 9.76 -8.22
N LEU A 57 10.58 10.42 -9.32
CA LEU A 57 9.55 11.46 -9.33
C LEU A 57 8.16 10.95 -8.93
N PRO A 58 7.30 11.76 -8.27
CA PRO A 58 5.89 11.44 -8.00
C PRO A 58 5.09 11.07 -9.26
N THR A 59 5.52 11.56 -10.42
CA THR A 59 4.91 11.31 -11.74
C THR A 59 5.38 10.02 -12.43
N LEU A 60 6.34 9.28 -11.86
CA LEU A 60 6.87 8.04 -12.44
C LEU A 60 5.79 6.96 -12.54
N SER A 61 5.68 6.27 -13.68
CA SER A 61 4.66 5.23 -13.85
C SER A 61 4.97 3.97 -13.02
N ILE A 62 3.94 3.15 -12.77
CA ILE A 62 4.09 1.87 -12.07
C ILE A 62 5.05 0.91 -12.82
N GLN A 63 5.12 1.00 -14.15
CA GLN A 63 6.01 0.16 -14.94
C GLN A 63 7.47 0.55 -14.73
N ASP A 64 7.79 1.84 -14.82
CA ASP A 64 9.14 2.36 -14.62
C ASP A 64 9.56 2.22 -13.14
N PHE A 65 8.62 2.36 -12.20
CA PHE A 65 8.81 2.08 -10.77
C PHE A 65 9.31 0.65 -10.53
N ILE A 66 8.74 -0.35 -11.21
CA ILE A 66 9.13 -1.76 -11.08
C ILE A 66 10.52 -2.03 -11.70
N GLN A 67 10.99 -1.16 -12.59
CA GLN A 67 12.33 -1.22 -13.19
C GLN A 67 13.40 -0.47 -12.36
N VAL A 68 13.03 0.19 -11.26
CA VAL A 68 14.01 0.74 -10.30
C VAL A 68 14.61 -0.41 -9.49
N ASP A 69 15.94 -0.60 -9.55
CA ASP A 69 16.65 -1.57 -8.72
C ASP A 69 16.36 -1.32 -7.23
N LEU A 70 15.58 -2.21 -6.61
CA LEU A 70 15.28 -2.16 -5.19
C LEU A 70 16.41 -2.82 -4.40
N LEU A 71 16.95 -2.06 -3.43
CA LEU A 71 17.98 -2.55 -2.53
C LEU A 71 17.47 -3.77 -1.74
N GLY A 72 18.23 -4.86 -1.77
CA GLY A 72 17.87 -6.11 -1.12
C GLY A 72 17.65 -5.92 0.39
N MET A 73 16.73 -6.70 0.97
CA MET A 73 16.54 -6.72 2.42
C MET A 73 17.71 -7.42 3.12
N GLU A 74 18.10 -6.91 4.29
CA GLU A 74 19.11 -7.53 5.14
C GLU A 74 18.49 -8.70 5.92
N GLU A 75 18.89 -9.93 5.57
CA GLU A 75 18.51 -11.16 6.30
C GLU A 75 19.46 -11.48 7.47
N GLY A 76 20.48 -10.63 7.69
CA GLY A 76 21.49 -10.80 8.73
C GLY A 76 20.97 -10.54 10.15
N LEU A 77 21.59 -11.22 11.12
CA LEU A 77 21.39 -10.91 12.54
C LEU A 77 22.16 -9.64 12.92
N ASN A 78 21.45 -8.53 13.10
CA ASN A 78 22.03 -7.30 13.61
C ASN A 78 22.53 -7.49 15.06
N MET A 79 23.85 -7.61 15.23
CA MET A 79 24.49 -7.73 16.54
C MET A 79 24.72 -6.38 17.26
N MET A 80 24.39 -5.25 16.62
CA MET A 80 24.58 -3.91 17.21
C MET A 80 23.35 -3.49 18.02
N LYS A 81 23.55 -3.27 19.33
CA LYS A 81 22.53 -2.69 20.24
C LYS A 81 21.92 -1.42 19.63
N ILE A 82 20.59 -1.36 19.61
CA ILE A 82 19.79 -0.29 18.97
C ILE A 82 20.22 1.11 19.46
N SER A 83 20.51 1.28 20.74
CA SER A 83 20.99 2.55 21.32
C SER A 83 22.32 3.07 20.78
N ARG A 84 23.08 2.27 20.00
CA ARG A 84 24.29 2.72 19.27
C ARG A 84 24.01 3.21 17.85
N TRP A 85 22.78 3.08 17.35
CA TRP A 85 22.38 3.61 16.03
C TRP A 85 22.12 5.11 16.07
N PHE A 86 21.91 5.68 17.27
CA PHE A 86 21.70 7.10 17.50
C PHE A 86 22.97 7.75 18.05
N SER A 87 23.26 8.98 17.63
CA SER A 87 24.47 9.71 18.06
C SER A 87 24.23 11.22 18.12
N ALA A 88 24.81 11.86 19.14
CA ALA A 88 24.85 13.32 19.27
C ALA A 88 25.93 13.98 18.38
N ASN A 89 26.79 13.17 17.76
CA ASN A 89 27.77 13.63 16.78
C ASN A 89 27.09 13.89 15.43
N LYS A 90 27.56 14.89 14.69
CA LYS A 90 27.08 15.12 13.32
C LYS A 90 27.38 13.87 12.47
N PRO A 91 26.46 13.41 11.59
CA PRO A 91 26.76 12.36 10.63
C PRO A 91 28.02 12.71 9.81
N CYS A 92 28.98 11.79 9.81
CA CYS A 92 30.23 11.91 9.03
C CYS A 92 30.19 11.12 7.71
N THR A 93 29.04 10.55 7.37
CA THR A 93 28.85 9.66 6.23
C THR A 93 28.03 10.34 5.15
N ASP A 94 28.50 10.25 3.91
CA ASP A 94 27.79 10.64 2.70
C ASP A 94 26.45 9.89 2.54
N ILE A 95 25.37 10.58 2.18
CA ILE A 95 24.05 9.97 1.95
C ILE A 95 24.07 8.98 0.77
N ALA A 96 24.98 9.15 -0.20
CA ALA A 96 25.16 8.21 -1.30
C ALA A 96 25.68 6.82 -0.84
N CYS A 97 26.05 6.66 0.44
CA CYS A 97 26.22 5.33 1.04
C CYS A 97 24.89 4.62 1.34
N LEU A 98 23.83 5.35 1.70
CA LEU A 98 22.52 4.77 2.04
C LEU A 98 21.87 4.14 0.81
N LEU A 99 22.04 4.78 -0.34
CA LEU A 99 21.66 4.26 -1.67
C LEU A 99 22.37 2.95 -2.07
N LYS A 100 23.32 2.45 -1.26
CA LYS A 100 24.06 1.20 -1.48
C LYS A 100 23.92 0.21 -0.33
N ARG A 101 23.14 0.53 0.71
CA ARG A 101 22.92 -0.35 1.87
C ARG A 101 21.68 -1.19 1.68
N THR A 102 21.74 -2.43 2.13
CA THR A 102 20.56 -3.29 2.26
C THR A 102 19.52 -2.66 3.18
N VAL A 103 18.24 -2.84 2.86
CA VAL A 103 17.13 -2.34 3.69
C VAL A 103 17.05 -3.19 4.97
N PRO A 104 17.10 -2.60 6.18
CA PRO A 104 17.00 -3.35 7.42
C PRO A 104 15.74 -4.22 7.50
N SER A 105 15.80 -5.34 8.23
CA SER A 105 14.61 -6.18 8.44
C SER A 105 13.48 -5.39 9.14
N THR A 106 12.22 -5.69 8.83
CA THR A 106 11.06 -4.95 9.36
C THR A 106 11.00 -4.94 10.89
N LYS A 107 11.43 -6.03 11.55
CA LYS A 107 11.58 -6.10 13.01
C LYS A 107 12.55 -5.04 13.53
N LEU A 108 13.72 -4.92 12.89
CA LEU A 108 14.73 -3.93 13.24
C LEU A 108 14.27 -2.50 12.94
N ILE A 109 13.49 -2.28 11.87
CA ILE A 109 12.87 -0.97 11.59
C ILE A 109 11.95 -0.57 12.74
N SER A 110 11.01 -1.42 13.18
CA SER A 110 10.11 -1.08 14.29
C SER A 110 10.82 -0.97 15.65
N GLU A 111 11.90 -1.73 15.87
CA GLU A 111 12.79 -1.54 17.02
C GLU A 111 13.50 -0.18 16.98
N LEU A 112 13.96 0.26 15.80
CA LEU A 112 14.56 1.58 15.58
C LEU A 112 13.55 2.72 15.74
N GLU A 113 12.35 2.60 15.16
CA GLU A 113 11.27 3.61 15.28
C GLU A 113 10.93 3.91 16.74
N LEU A 114 10.74 2.86 17.56
CA LEU A 114 10.45 2.98 18.99
C LEU A 114 11.59 3.66 19.76
N ASN A 115 12.85 3.26 19.49
CA ASN A 115 14.02 3.79 20.19
C ASN A 115 14.42 5.20 19.71
N ALA A 116 14.17 5.55 18.45
CA ALA A 116 14.53 6.84 17.87
C ALA A 116 13.80 8.00 18.56
N MET A 117 12.51 7.78 18.84
CA MET A 117 11.67 8.71 19.59
C MET A 117 12.21 8.94 21.01
N GLN A 118 12.49 7.87 21.77
CA GLN A 118 13.06 8.02 23.11
C GLN A 118 14.44 8.70 23.06
N CYS A 119 15.33 8.30 22.15
CA CYS A 119 16.65 8.93 22.00
C CYS A 119 16.57 10.42 21.61
N TRP A 120 15.51 10.84 20.90
CA TRP A 120 15.22 12.24 20.63
C TRP A 120 14.74 12.98 21.89
N LEU A 121 13.81 12.39 22.66
CA LEU A 121 13.33 12.93 23.94
C LEU A 121 14.41 13.01 25.02
N ASP A 122 15.35 12.05 25.05
CA ASP A 122 16.56 12.10 25.87
C ASP A 122 17.52 13.24 25.45
N GLY A 123 17.26 13.87 24.30
CA GLY A 123 18.14 14.86 23.70
C GLY A 123 19.51 14.32 23.33
N ASN A 124 19.60 13.03 22.96
CA ASN A 124 20.75 12.49 22.25
C ASN A 124 20.76 12.95 20.77
N TRP A 125 19.65 13.52 20.29
CA TRP A 125 19.58 14.33 19.07
C TRP A 125 20.11 15.76 19.30
N ARG A 126 20.71 16.38 18.28
CA ARG A 126 21.24 17.75 18.38
C ARG A 126 20.15 18.82 18.50
N LYS A 127 20.49 19.86 19.26
CA LYS A 127 19.69 21.09 19.44
C LYS A 127 19.95 22.07 18.29
N GLY A 128 18.90 22.74 17.80
CA GLY A 128 19.01 23.84 16.83
C GLY A 128 19.09 23.44 15.35
N GLU A 129 19.78 22.36 15.00
CA GLU A 129 19.92 21.91 13.60
C GLU A 129 18.61 21.25 13.07
N THR A 130 18.30 21.47 11.79
CA THR A 130 17.25 20.78 11.03
C THR A 130 17.88 19.82 10.02
N CYS A 131 17.12 18.87 9.50
CA CYS A 131 17.65 17.88 8.57
C CYS A 131 18.27 18.55 7.31
N ARG A 132 17.72 19.70 6.88
CA ARG A 132 18.23 20.55 5.77
C ARG A 132 19.70 20.98 5.92
N ASP A 133 20.23 21.07 7.14
CA ASP A 133 21.57 21.60 7.40
C ASP A 133 22.70 20.59 7.08
N TRP A 134 22.34 19.39 6.60
CA TRP A 134 23.25 18.24 6.51
C TRP A 134 23.49 17.66 5.11
N MET A 135 22.71 17.99 4.06
CA MET A 135 22.59 17.11 2.87
C MET A 135 22.95 17.70 1.49
N LYS A 136 23.56 18.90 1.42
CA LYS A 136 24.15 19.38 0.16
C LYS A 136 25.45 18.62 -0.16
N PRO A 137 25.64 17.97 -1.33
CA PRO A 137 24.70 17.81 -2.46
C PRO A 137 24.68 16.42 -3.19
N ILE A 138 23.81 16.26 -4.21
CA ILE A 138 23.83 15.29 -5.35
C ILE A 138 23.17 13.88 -5.16
N VAL A 139 22.00 13.68 -5.81
CA VAL A 139 21.55 12.58 -6.75
C VAL A 139 22.14 11.14 -6.59
N SER A 140 21.41 10.00 -6.70
CA SER A 140 19.98 9.58 -6.64
C SER A 140 19.92 8.03 -6.81
N GLY A 141 18.81 7.28 -6.57
CA GLY A 141 17.58 7.59 -5.83
C GLY A 141 16.56 6.42 -5.78
N GLY A 142 15.68 6.35 -4.75
CA GLY A 142 14.90 5.14 -4.39
C GLY A 142 13.35 5.22 -4.33
N ALA A 143 12.64 4.28 -4.97
CA ALA A 143 11.19 4.36 -5.23
C ALA A 143 10.24 4.25 -4.01
N HIS A 144 10.65 3.48 -2.99
CA HIS A 144 9.86 3.15 -1.80
C HIS A 144 9.47 4.40 -0.97
N GLY A 145 10.32 5.43 -0.97
CA GLY A 145 10.15 6.64 -0.15
C GLY A 145 8.86 7.41 -0.40
N ARG A 146 8.34 7.47 -1.64
CA ARG A 146 7.15 8.28 -1.97
C ARG A 146 5.84 7.74 -1.39
N VAL A 147 5.71 6.43 -1.28
CA VAL A 147 4.51 5.84 -0.68
C VAL A 147 4.56 6.00 0.83
N LEU A 148 5.75 5.91 1.45
CA LEU A 148 5.97 6.26 2.86
C LEU A 148 5.70 7.75 3.12
N GLU A 149 6.19 8.65 2.25
CA GLU A 149 5.94 10.10 2.33
C GLU A 149 4.44 10.42 2.21
N SER A 150 3.72 9.72 1.34
CA SER A 150 2.25 9.82 1.23
C SER A 150 1.54 9.28 2.48
N LEU A 151 1.94 8.11 2.99
CA LEU A 151 1.43 7.52 4.23
C LEU A 151 1.65 8.44 5.45
N HIS A 152 2.75 9.18 5.45
CA HIS A 152 3.14 10.11 6.51
C HIS A 152 2.43 11.47 6.37
N GLN A 153 2.37 12.05 5.16
CA GLN A 153 1.74 13.34 4.89
C GLN A 153 0.22 13.32 5.11
N TYR A 154 -0.45 12.26 4.65
CA TYR A 154 -1.92 12.15 4.71
C TYR A 154 -2.40 11.32 5.91
N GLY A 155 -1.51 10.62 6.60
CA GLY A 155 -1.83 9.82 7.78
C GLY A 155 -2.56 8.50 7.49
N ARG A 156 -2.60 7.63 8.51
CA ARG A 156 -3.38 6.39 8.50
C ARG A 156 -4.88 6.69 8.43
N GLY A 157 -5.66 5.79 7.86
CA GLY A 157 -7.11 5.91 7.71
C GLY A 157 -7.60 6.85 6.60
N THR A 158 -6.75 7.76 6.08
CA THR A 158 -7.19 8.73 5.08
C THR A 158 -7.67 8.06 3.79
N LYS A 159 -8.85 8.51 3.34
CA LYS A 159 -9.56 7.98 2.18
C LYS A 159 -9.05 8.63 0.89
N LEU A 160 -8.76 7.82 -0.11
CA LEU A 160 -8.30 8.27 -1.42
C LEU A 160 -9.50 8.50 -2.34
N SER A 161 -9.62 9.72 -2.87
CA SER A 161 -10.62 10.06 -3.88
C SER A 161 -10.19 9.57 -5.28
N GLY A 162 -11.16 9.42 -6.19
CA GLY A 162 -10.90 8.98 -7.57
C GLY A 162 -11.07 7.47 -7.83
N PHE A 163 -11.46 6.69 -6.81
CA PHE A 163 -11.87 5.30 -6.94
C PHE A 163 -13.34 5.12 -6.53
N GLN A 164 -14.04 4.14 -7.10
CA GLN A 164 -15.43 3.81 -6.73
C GLN A 164 -15.54 3.10 -5.37
N GLY A 165 -14.43 2.58 -4.83
CA GLY A 165 -14.33 2.05 -3.47
C GLY A 165 -13.73 3.05 -2.48
N GLN A 166 -14.05 2.92 -1.19
CA GLN A 166 -13.41 3.68 -0.11
C GLN A 166 -12.01 3.13 0.20
N ALA A 167 -11.08 3.28 -0.73
CA ALA A 167 -9.67 2.97 -0.52
C ALA A 167 -9.11 3.85 0.60
N THR A 168 -8.43 3.25 1.59
CA THR A 168 -7.60 4.00 2.54
C THR A 168 -6.12 3.80 2.23
N LEU A 169 -5.31 4.75 2.68
CA LEU A 169 -3.85 4.63 2.64
C LEU A 169 -3.34 3.37 3.36
N ASP A 170 -3.99 2.94 4.45
CA ASP A 170 -3.65 1.67 5.12
C ASP A 170 -3.85 0.46 4.20
N MET A 171 -4.91 0.44 3.38
CA MET A 171 -5.12 -0.63 2.40
C MET A 171 -4.01 -0.66 1.35
N LEU A 172 -3.52 0.51 0.89
CA LEU A 172 -2.39 0.56 -0.04
C LEU A 172 -1.05 0.24 0.62
N SER A 173 -0.88 0.51 1.92
CA SER A 173 0.35 0.17 2.66
C SER A 173 0.66 -1.34 2.63
N ALA A 174 -0.36 -2.19 2.52
CA ALA A 174 -0.21 -3.63 2.35
C ALA A 174 0.61 -4.03 1.09
N LEU A 175 0.61 -3.20 0.04
CA LEU A 175 1.40 -3.42 -1.17
C LEU A 175 2.92 -3.18 -0.97
N LEU A 176 3.33 -2.53 0.12
CA LEU A 176 4.74 -2.26 0.44
C LEU A 176 5.41 -3.40 1.24
N GLY A 177 4.64 -4.39 1.69
CA GLY A 177 5.11 -5.40 2.64
C GLY A 177 4.76 -6.83 2.25
N LYS A 178 5.02 -7.77 3.16
CA LYS A 178 4.70 -9.20 3.01
C LYS A 178 3.22 -9.51 3.33
N ALA A 179 2.32 -8.54 3.16
CA ALA A 179 0.91 -8.67 3.48
C ALA A 179 0.13 -9.31 2.31
N TRP A 180 -0.93 -10.04 2.62
CA TRP A 180 -1.80 -10.63 1.60
C TRP A 180 -2.64 -9.57 0.91
N VAL A 181 -2.64 -9.57 -0.43
CA VAL A 181 -3.49 -8.70 -1.24
C VAL A 181 -4.96 -8.99 -0.92
N THR A 182 -5.71 -7.97 -0.50
CA THR A 182 -7.13 -8.10 -0.15
C THR A 182 -8.04 -7.84 -1.35
N GLY A 183 -9.31 -8.28 -1.28
CA GLY A 183 -10.28 -8.07 -2.36
C GLY A 183 -10.43 -6.60 -2.77
N HIS A 184 -10.41 -5.67 -1.80
CA HIS A 184 -10.43 -4.23 -2.07
C HIS A 184 -9.24 -3.79 -2.94
N ILE A 185 -8.04 -4.28 -2.67
CA ILE A 185 -6.83 -3.93 -3.44
C ILE A 185 -6.93 -4.50 -4.87
N VAL A 186 -7.48 -5.71 -5.02
CA VAL A 186 -7.75 -6.33 -6.32
C VAL A 186 -8.79 -5.52 -7.11
N ASP A 187 -9.87 -5.06 -6.48
CA ASP A 187 -10.89 -4.22 -7.13
C ASP A 187 -10.33 -2.85 -7.56
N LEU A 188 -9.42 -2.25 -6.78
CA LEU A 188 -8.71 -1.01 -7.18
C LEU A 188 -7.79 -1.22 -8.38
N MET A 189 -7.09 -2.36 -8.45
CA MET A 189 -6.31 -2.75 -9.63
C MET A 189 -7.22 -2.94 -10.86
N ILE A 190 -8.41 -3.52 -10.67
CA ILE A 190 -9.39 -3.74 -11.74
C ILE A 190 -9.99 -2.43 -12.24
N GLU A 191 -10.28 -1.45 -11.37
CA GLU A 191 -10.75 -0.13 -11.77
C GLU A 191 -9.72 0.59 -12.68
N GLN A 192 -8.43 0.49 -12.32
CA GLN A 192 -7.33 1.01 -13.12
C GLN A 192 -7.13 0.25 -14.45
N LEU A 193 -7.21 -1.08 -14.45
CA LEU A 193 -7.14 -1.88 -15.67
C LEU A 193 -8.35 -1.63 -16.60
N THR A 194 -9.55 -1.49 -16.05
CA THR A 194 -10.78 -1.14 -16.80
C THR A 194 -10.63 0.20 -17.48
N THR A 195 -10.09 1.20 -16.78
CA THR A 195 -9.85 2.54 -17.33
C THR A 195 -8.89 2.50 -18.53
N ARG A 196 -7.81 1.71 -18.44
CA ARG A 196 -6.84 1.51 -19.53
C ARG A 196 -7.42 0.75 -20.72
N ASN A 197 -8.09 -0.38 -20.46
CA ASN A 197 -8.79 -1.21 -21.45
C ASN A 197 -9.79 -0.38 -22.28
N ASN A 198 -10.55 0.49 -21.61
CA ASN A 198 -11.50 1.39 -22.26
C ASN A 198 -10.80 2.45 -23.13
N ALA A 199 -9.70 3.04 -22.67
CA ALA A 199 -8.91 3.98 -23.47
C ALA A 199 -8.30 3.33 -24.72
N ASN A 200 -7.89 2.07 -24.62
CA ASN A 200 -7.37 1.27 -25.73
C ASN A 200 -8.47 0.78 -26.71
N ASN A 201 -9.75 0.94 -26.37
CA ASN A 201 -10.90 0.38 -27.09
C ASN A 201 -10.83 -1.17 -27.27
N GLU A 202 -10.27 -1.87 -26.28
CA GLU A 202 -10.18 -3.32 -26.30
C GLU A 202 -11.54 -4.00 -26.13
N ARG A 203 -11.80 -5.07 -26.90
CA ARG A 203 -13.04 -5.87 -26.83
C ARG A 203 -13.07 -6.86 -25.66
N ALA A 204 -12.13 -6.74 -24.73
CA ALA A 204 -12.16 -7.41 -23.45
C ALA A 204 -12.95 -6.57 -22.44
N ALA A 205 -13.61 -7.23 -21.51
CA ALA A 205 -14.01 -6.62 -20.25
C ALA A 205 -13.06 -7.02 -19.13
N ILE A 206 -12.77 -6.10 -18.21
CA ILE A 206 -12.24 -6.45 -16.88
C ILE A 206 -13.43 -6.41 -15.91
N ALA A 207 -13.59 -7.45 -15.10
CA ALA A 207 -14.70 -7.60 -14.16
C ALA A 207 -14.20 -7.53 -12.71
N PRO A 208 -14.91 -6.81 -11.80
CA PRO A 208 -14.57 -6.74 -10.39
C PRO A 208 -14.69 -8.12 -9.72
N TYR A 209 -14.09 -8.30 -8.55
CA TYR A 209 -14.16 -9.55 -7.79
C TYR A 209 -15.60 -9.97 -7.44
N THR A 210 -16.52 -9.01 -7.34
CA THR A 210 -17.96 -9.27 -7.15
C THR A 210 -18.61 -10.03 -8.31
N PHE A 211 -18.02 -10.04 -9.52
CA PHE A 211 -18.50 -10.81 -10.67
C PHE A 211 -18.50 -12.32 -10.40
N ILE A 212 -17.34 -12.89 -10.05
CA ILE A 212 -17.25 -14.33 -9.76
C ILE A 212 -18.02 -14.69 -8.48
N HIS A 213 -18.11 -13.76 -7.52
CA HIS A 213 -18.91 -13.94 -6.31
C HIS A 213 -20.40 -14.16 -6.64
N GLN A 214 -21.01 -13.30 -7.45
CA GLN A 214 -22.40 -13.46 -7.89
C GLN A 214 -22.65 -14.77 -8.65
N ILE A 215 -21.70 -15.20 -9.49
CA ILE A 215 -21.76 -16.50 -10.18
C ILE A 215 -21.76 -17.66 -9.15
N THR A 216 -20.84 -17.63 -8.17
CA THR A 216 -20.71 -18.71 -7.17
C THR A 216 -21.80 -18.77 -6.11
N GLN A 217 -22.54 -17.67 -5.89
CA GLN A 217 -23.70 -17.62 -4.98
C GLN A 217 -25.01 -18.04 -5.66
N GLU A 218 -24.96 -18.58 -6.88
CA GLU A 218 -26.14 -18.85 -7.73
C GLU A 218 -27.04 -17.62 -7.95
N ALA A 219 -26.52 -16.40 -7.75
CA ALA A 219 -27.32 -15.17 -7.86
C ALA A 219 -27.91 -14.97 -9.26
N TYR A 220 -27.32 -15.61 -10.29
CA TYR A 220 -27.85 -15.66 -11.66
C TYR A 220 -29.22 -16.36 -11.78
N LEU A 221 -29.62 -17.20 -10.81
CA LEU A 221 -30.97 -17.78 -10.74
C LEU A 221 -32.00 -16.78 -10.20
N ALA A 222 -31.57 -15.81 -9.40
CA ALA A 222 -32.41 -14.74 -8.87
C ALA A 222 -32.37 -13.53 -9.82
N LYS A 223 -33.37 -13.42 -10.71
CA LYS A 223 -33.46 -12.39 -11.78
C LYS A 223 -33.09 -10.98 -11.33
N ASP A 224 -33.54 -10.55 -10.15
CA ASP A 224 -33.32 -9.20 -9.62
C ASP A 224 -31.95 -9.00 -8.93
N GLY A 225 -31.30 -10.08 -8.50
CA GLY A 225 -30.00 -10.07 -7.81
C GLY A 225 -28.80 -9.97 -8.75
N ALA A 226 -28.95 -10.44 -9.99
CA ALA A 226 -27.85 -10.64 -10.95
C ALA A 226 -27.46 -9.40 -11.77
N LYS A 227 -27.72 -8.16 -11.31
CA LYS A 227 -27.59 -6.92 -12.12
C LYS A 227 -26.22 -6.74 -12.80
N LEU A 228 -25.14 -7.20 -12.16
CA LEU A 228 -23.79 -7.14 -12.75
C LEU A 228 -23.60 -8.20 -13.85
N LEU A 229 -24.15 -9.40 -13.66
CA LEU A 229 -24.08 -10.47 -14.66
C LEU A 229 -24.93 -10.13 -15.88
N LEU A 230 -26.14 -9.61 -15.69
CA LEU A 230 -27.02 -9.11 -16.76
C LEU A 230 -26.35 -7.99 -17.59
N LYS A 231 -25.54 -7.13 -16.95
CA LYS A 231 -24.73 -6.11 -17.66
C LYS A 231 -23.71 -6.76 -18.59
N TYR A 232 -22.95 -7.74 -18.12
CA TYR A 232 -21.95 -8.42 -18.96
C TYR A 232 -22.59 -9.32 -20.03
N GLU A 233 -23.66 -10.02 -19.69
CA GLU A 233 -24.47 -10.80 -20.64
C GLU A 233 -24.98 -9.92 -21.79
N LYS A 234 -25.52 -8.73 -21.48
CA LYS A 234 -25.91 -7.75 -22.50
C LYS A 234 -24.71 -7.29 -23.34
N LEU A 235 -23.56 -6.96 -22.73
CA LEU A 235 -22.36 -6.56 -23.48
C LEU A 235 -21.84 -7.66 -24.43
N VAL A 236 -22.07 -8.94 -24.12
CA VAL A 236 -21.76 -10.08 -25.01
C VAL A 236 -22.84 -10.23 -26.10
N LYS A 237 -24.13 -10.21 -25.75
CA LYS A 237 -25.25 -10.38 -26.69
C LYS A 237 -25.35 -9.21 -27.69
N ASP A 238 -25.04 -7.98 -27.27
CA ASP A 238 -24.87 -6.79 -28.11
C ASP A 238 -23.52 -6.75 -28.85
N ASN A 239 -22.68 -7.79 -28.71
CA ASN A 239 -21.39 -7.96 -29.38
C ASN A 239 -20.36 -6.85 -29.06
N HIS A 240 -20.51 -6.10 -27.97
CA HIS A 240 -19.54 -5.09 -27.54
C HIS A 240 -18.23 -5.73 -27.08
N ILE A 241 -18.31 -6.81 -26.31
CA ILE A 241 -17.13 -7.58 -25.84
C ILE A 241 -17.11 -9.00 -26.42
N ASP A 242 -15.93 -9.56 -26.62
CA ASP A 242 -15.74 -10.96 -27.02
C ASP A 242 -14.97 -11.81 -25.99
N SER A 243 -14.51 -11.17 -24.91
CA SER A 243 -13.77 -11.80 -23.82
C SER A 243 -13.95 -11.05 -22.50
N ILE A 244 -13.70 -11.72 -21.37
CA ILE A 244 -13.77 -11.15 -20.03
C ILE A 244 -12.68 -11.73 -19.13
N TYR A 245 -11.97 -10.85 -18.42
CA TYR A 245 -10.99 -11.15 -17.39
C TYR A 245 -11.57 -10.80 -16.02
N PHE A 246 -11.32 -11.62 -15.00
CA PHE A 246 -11.82 -11.41 -13.64
C PHE A 246 -10.94 -12.12 -12.62
N PRO A 247 -10.83 -11.64 -11.37
CA PRO A 247 -10.04 -12.31 -10.34
C PRO A 247 -10.82 -13.48 -9.74
N ILE A 248 -10.12 -14.50 -9.27
CA ILE A 248 -10.69 -15.61 -8.50
C ILE A 248 -9.86 -15.79 -7.23
N HIS A 249 -10.52 -15.69 -6.07
CA HIS A 249 -9.90 -15.95 -4.76
C HIS A 249 -10.06 -17.44 -4.42
N VAL A 250 -9.00 -18.21 -4.62
CA VAL A 250 -8.95 -19.66 -4.35
C VAL A 250 -8.55 -19.89 -2.90
N ASN A 251 -9.23 -20.83 -2.24
CA ASN A 251 -8.95 -21.32 -0.87
C ASN A 251 -8.78 -20.23 0.23
N ARG A 252 -9.25 -19.01 -0.02
CA ARG A 252 -9.06 -17.80 0.81
C ARG A 252 -7.59 -17.40 1.04
N ASN A 253 -6.66 -17.92 0.22
CA ASN A 253 -5.22 -17.71 0.37
C ASN A 253 -4.46 -17.61 -0.96
N HIS A 254 -5.13 -17.52 -2.10
CA HIS A 254 -4.46 -17.37 -3.39
C HIS A 254 -5.35 -16.66 -4.42
N TRP A 255 -4.77 -15.75 -5.19
CA TRP A 255 -5.46 -15.03 -6.26
C TRP A 255 -4.98 -15.53 -7.62
N ILE A 256 -5.92 -15.92 -8.49
CA ILE A 256 -5.64 -16.25 -9.90
C ILE A 256 -6.49 -15.40 -10.83
N ALA A 257 -6.02 -15.21 -12.06
CA ALA A 257 -6.83 -14.61 -13.13
C ALA A 257 -7.73 -15.67 -13.77
N GLY A 258 -9.04 -15.42 -13.77
CA GLY A 258 -10.01 -16.07 -14.65
C GLY A 258 -10.10 -15.35 -15.99
N TYR A 259 -10.32 -16.12 -17.05
CA TYR A 259 -10.50 -15.62 -18.41
C TYR A 259 -11.56 -16.45 -19.14
N VAL A 260 -12.45 -15.78 -19.87
CA VAL A 260 -13.42 -16.38 -20.78
C VAL A 260 -13.35 -15.66 -22.12
N HIS A 261 -13.46 -16.41 -23.22
CA HIS A 261 -13.55 -15.88 -24.58
C HIS A 261 -14.80 -16.47 -25.24
N PHE A 262 -15.81 -15.64 -25.45
CA PHE A 262 -17.14 -16.09 -25.88
C PHE A 262 -17.20 -16.61 -27.32
N ARG A 263 -16.13 -16.41 -28.11
CA ARG A 263 -16.03 -16.81 -29.53
C ARG A 263 -15.16 -18.04 -29.79
N LYS A 264 -14.38 -18.53 -28.82
CA LYS A 264 -13.53 -19.71 -28.98
C LYS A 264 -13.96 -20.79 -28.00
N GLY A 265 -14.21 -22.01 -28.52
CA GLY A 265 -14.62 -23.16 -27.72
C GLY A 265 -13.64 -23.50 -26.59
N ASP A 266 -14.12 -24.27 -25.62
CA ASP A 266 -13.50 -24.45 -24.29
C ASP A 266 -11.97 -24.66 -24.34
N SER A 267 -11.25 -23.59 -24.03
CA SER A 267 -9.80 -23.55 -24.04
C SER A 267 -9.17 -24.20 -22.80
N LEU A 268 -9.97 -24.54 -21.77
CA LEU A 268 -9.50 -25.10 -20.50
C LEU A 268 -9.20 -26.61 -20.58
N ALA A 269 -9.40 -27.25 -21.74
CA ALA A 269 -9.22 -28.70 -21.89
C ALA A 269 -7.78 -29.18 -21.62
N LYS A 270 -6.75 -28.41 -21.97
CA LYS A 270 -5.38 -28.93 -22.18
C LYS A 270 -4.44 -28.94 -20.96
N THR A 271 -4.76 -28.30 -19.84
CA THR A 271 -3.85 -28.23 -18.67
C THR A 271 -4.17 -29.32 -17.64
N GLY A 272 -3.13 -30.01 -17.15
CA GLY A 272 -3.22 -31.09 -16.16
C GLY A 272 -3.26 -30.64 -14.69
N CYS A 273 -3.41 -29.34 -14.43
CA CYS A 273 -3.52 -28.80 -13.08
C CYS A 273 -4.91 -29.08 -12.48
N GLN A 274 -5.03 -29.10 -11.15
CA GLN A 274 -6.33 -29.13 -10.48
C GLN A 274 -7.08 -27.82 -10.79
N LYS A 275 -8.23 -27.94 -11.47
CA LYS A 275 -9.06 -26.81 -11.91
C LYS A 275 -10.06 -26.44 -10.81
N PRO A 276 -10.44 -25.15 -10.64
CA PRO A 276 -11.48 -24.75 -9.69
C PRO A 276 -12.87 -25.17 -10.21
N THR A 277 -13.20 -26.46 -10.07
CA THR A 277 -14.33 -27.12 -10.75
C THR A 277 -15.65 -26.41 -10.50
N LYS A 278 -16.04 -26.19 -9.24
CA LYS A 278 -17.31 -25.54 -8.89
C LYS A 278 -17.46 -24.14 -9.49
N GLN A 279 -16.40 -23.31 -9.42
CA GLN A 279 -16.40 -21.98 -10.03
C GLN A 279 -16.58 -22.06 -11.55
N MET A 280 -15.90 -23.00 -12.21
CA MET A 280 -16.01 -23.21 -13.66
C MET A 280 -17.36 -23.82 -14.07
N GLU A 281 -17.97 -24.66 -13.23
CA GLU A 281 -19.31 -25.21 -13.45
C GLU A 281 -20.39 -24.12 -13.39
N TYR A 282 -20.38 -23.25 -12.38
CA TYR A 282 -21.31 -22.12 -12.33
C TYR A 282 -21.08 -21.11 -13.46
N LEU A 283 -19.82 -20.84 -13.80
CA LEU A 283 -19.46 -19.98 -14.94
C LEU A 283 -19.96 -20.57 -16.27
N LYS A 284 -19.83 -21.89 -16.48
CA LYS A 284 -20.38 -22.59 -17.65
C LYS A 284 -21.91 -22.54 -17.68
N LYS A 285 -22.58 -22.79 -16.55
CA LYS A 285 -24.05 -22.64 -16.43
C LYS A 285 -24.50 -21.23 -16.80
N TRP A 286 -23.82 -20.19 -16.33
CA TRP A 286 -24.15 -18.80 -16.68
C TRP A 286 -23.95 -18.51 -18.18
N ILE A 287 -22.86 -18.97 -18.80
CA ILE A 287 -22.57 -18.81 -20.24
C ILE A 287 -23.57 -19.56 -21.14
N GLN A 288 -24.28 -20.56 -20.60
CA GLN A 288 -25.24 -21.40 -21.34
C GLN A 288 -26.68 -20.86 -21.34
N ASN A 289 -26.94 -19.66 -20.77
CA ASN A 289 -28.27 -19.01 -20.71
C ASN A 289 -28.37 -17.71 -21.57
#